data_AF-A0A0J9S4B7-F1
#
_entry.id   AF-A0A0J9S4B7-F1
#
_cell.length_a   1.000
_cell.length_b   1.000
_cell.length_c   1.000
_cell.angle_alpha   90.00
_cell.angle_beta   90.00
_cell.angle_gamma   90.00
#
_symmetry.space_group_name_H-M   'P 1'
#
loop_
_entity.id
_entity.type
_entity.pdbx_description
1 polymer ?
#
loop_
_entity_poly.entity_id
_entity_poly.type
_entity_poly.pdbx_seq_one_letter_code
_entity_poly.pdbx_strand_id
1 'polypeptide(L)'
;MEYLDNLEDLDVHYSSKPKIIQGCIYLYFWIYEKELQKSIYNKNNHDIYKKLLEQYNAYNTGSNINQICDAHVKDELNGKLKNLYYLYYKFYKLKSDNEFTSTNCNCTDNCVKLYMDSINSCNNDSSGKFCEKLEIFRSQYNEFMKKYDTCDKKYTYLPSAIMFDRKAFLISVLVILVISFTLFGLYKVNINLN
;
A
#
# COMPACT_ATOMS: atom_id res chain seq x y z
N MET A 1 -19.06 17.20 -13.15
CA MET A 1 -17.76 17.65 -12.61
C MET A 1 -17.74 17.73 -11.09
N GLU A 2 -18.89 17.54 -10.43
CA GLU A 2 -19.09 17.56 -8.98
C GLU A 2 -17.97 16.93 -8.10
N TYR A 3 -17.40 15.79 -8.49
CA TYR A 3 -16.28 15.22 -7.73
C TYR A 3 -15.04 16.13 -7.70
N LEU A 4 -14.69 16.75 -8.82
CA LEU A 4 -13.57 17.70 -8.92
C LEU A 4 -13.91 19.03 -8.23
N ASP A 5 -15.18 19.45 -8.26
CA ASP A 5 -15.66 20.60 -7.48
C ASP A 5 -15.49 20.35 -5.97
N ASN A 6 -15.81 19.15 -5.49
CA ASN A 6 -15.54 18.77 -4.10
C ASN A 6 -14.05 18.77 -3.74
N LEU A 7 -13.15 18.49 -4.69
CA LEU A 7 -11.71 18.60 -4.44
C LEU A 7 -11.26 20.07 -4.41
N GLU A 8 -11.81 20.92 -5.28
CA GLU A 8 -11.57 22.36 -5.31
C GLU A 8 -11.98 23.02 -3.99
N ASP A 9 -13.16 22.67 -3.46
CA ASP A 9 -13.66 23.19 -2.19
C ASP A 9 -12.74 22.85 -1.00
N LEU A 10 -11.97 21.75 -1.11
CA LEU A 10 -10.98 21.39 -0.11
C LEU A 10 -9.68 22.21 -0.21
N ASP A 11 -9.36 22.78 -1.38
CA ASP A 11 -8.10 23.49 -1.64
C ASP A 11 -8.01 24.87 -0.98
N VAL A 12 -9.10 25.34 -0.36
CA VAL A 12 -9.14 26.56 0.45
C VAL A 12 -8.16 26.49 1.65
N HIS A 13 -7.74 25.29 2.05
CA HIS A 13 -6.83 25.08 3.18
C HIS A 13 -5.55 24.31 2.78
N TYR A 14 -4.39 24.88 3.06
CA TYR A 14 -3.09 24.25 2.80
C TYR A 14 -2.96 22.85 3.43
N SER A 15 -3.57 22.62 4.59
CA SER A 15 -3.58 21.32 5.28
C SER A 15 -4.41 20.24 4.57
N SER A 16 -5.25 20.62 3.59
CA SER A 16 -6.06 19.70 2.79
C SER A 16 -5.32 19.09 1.61
N LYS A 17 -4.12 19.60 1.25
CA LYS A 17 -3.35 19.10 0.10
C LYS A 17 -3.20 17.57 0.07
N PRO A 18 -2.86 16.87 1.18
CA PRO A 18 -2.79 15.41 1.17
C PRO A 18 -4.13 14.73 0.82
N LYS A 19 -5.26 15.30 1.25
CA LYS A 19 -6.60 14.77 0.92
C LYS A 19 -6.94 14.99 -0.54
N ILE A 20 -6.57 16.13 -1.10
CA ILE A 20 -6.76 16.44 -2.52
C ILE A 20 -5.97 15.44 -3.37
N ILE A 21 -4.68 15.23 -3.05
CA ILE A 21 -3.83 14.25 -3.73
C ILE A 21 -4.43 12.83 -3.65
N GLN A 22 -4.89 12.42 -2.46
CA GLN A 22 -5.57 11.14 -2.29
C GLN A 22 -6.83 11.04 -3.16
N GLY A 23 -7.60 12.13 -3.27
CA GLY A 23 -8.76 12.22 -4.16
C GLY A 23 -8.38 12.13 -5.64
N CYS A 24 -7.32 12.81 -6.07
CA CYS A 24 -6.78 12.73 -7.43
C CYS A 24 -6.39 11.29 -7.78
N ILE A 25 -5.67 10.60 -6.89
CA ILE A 25 -5.23 9.21 -7.06
C ILE A 25 -6.43 8.26 -7.07
N TYR A 26 -7.40 8.47 -6.18
CA TYR A 26 -8.64 7.69 -6.17
C TYR A 26 -9.39 7.83 -7.48
N LEU A 27 -9.58 9.06 -7.96
CA LEU A 27 -10.26 9.34 -9.24
C LEU A 27 -9.51 8.69 -10.40
N TYR A 28 -8.18 8.79 -10.44
CA TYR A 28 -7.37 8.11 -11.45
C TYR A 28 -7.65 6.61 -11.48
N PHE A 29 -7.63 5.93 -10.32
CA PHE A 29 -7.88 4.50 -10.27
C PHE A 29 -9.35 4.13 -10.51
N TRP A 30 -10.28 5.00 -10.15
CA TRP A 30 -11.70 4.82 -10.46
C TRP A 30 -11.96 4.86 -11.96
N ILE A 31 -11.41 5.85 -12.68
CA ILE A 31 -11.44 5.89 -14.15
C ILE A 31 -10.71 4.67 -14.71
N TYR A 32 -9.58 4.32 -14.09
CA TYR A 32 -8.80 3.16 -14.52
C TYR A 32 -9.64 1.87 -14.49
N GLU A 33 -10.52 1.68 -13.51
CA GLU A 33 -11.37 0.49 -13.48
C GLU A 33 -12.63 0.59 -14.31
N LYS A 34 -13.31 1.74 -14.28
CA LYS A 34 -14.61 1.92 -14.94
C LYS A 34 -14.48 1.99 -16.46
N GLU A 35 -13.45 2.66 -16.96
CA GLU A 35 -13.27 2.88 -18.39
C GLU A 35 -12.30 1.86 -19.02
N LEU A 36 -11.47 1.15 -18.23
CA LEU A 36 -10.36 0.34 -18.78
C LEU A 36 -10.44 -1.17 -18.56
N GLN A 37 -11.54 -1.69 -18.01
CA GLN A 37 -11.84 -3.13 -18.13
C GLN A 37 -12.06 -3.58 -19.61
N LYS A 38 -12.02 -2.66 -20.58
CA LYS A 38 -12.08 -2.97 -22.02
C LYS A 38 -10.73 -3.15 -22.72
N SER A 39 -9.57 -2.79 -22.15
CA SER A 39 -8.28 -3.17 -22.75
C SER A 39 -7.12 -3.14 -21.76
N ILE A 40 -6.57 -4.31 -21.47
CA ILE A 40 -5.53 -4.56 -20.46
C ILE A 40 -4.17 -3.89 -20.80
N TYR A 41 -4.00 -3.31 -22.00
CA TYR A 41 -2.74 -2.67 -22.40
C TYR A 41 -2.95 -1.53 -23.41
N ASN A 42 -3.51 -0.39 -22.98
CA ASN A 42 -3.51 0.79 -23.84
C ASN A 42 -2.75 1.97 -23.20
N LYS A 43 -1.86 2.58 -23.99
CA LYS A 43 -1.15 3.82 -23.65
C LYS A 43 -2.10 5.01 -23.40
N ASN A 44 -3.38 4.85 -23.73
CA ASN A 44 -4.41 5.90 -23.76
C ASN A 44 -5.06 6.20 -22.39
N ASN A 45 -4.62 5.55 -21.31
CA ASN A 45 -5.30 5.62 -20.00
C ASN A 45 -5.01 6.93 -19.25
N HIS A 46 -3.74 7.35 -19.29
CA HIS A 46 -3.34 8.65 -18.78
C HIS A 46 -4.04 9.76 -19.59
N ASP A 47 -4.30 9.53 -20.88
CA ASP A 47 -4.95 10.51 -21.75
C ASP A 47 -6.41 10.77 -21.36
N ILE A 48 -7.17 9.78 -20.88
CA ILE A 48 -8.55 10.00 -20.42
C ILE A 48 -8.57 10.83 -19.14
N TYR A 49 -7.75 10.46 -18.16
CA TYR A 49 -7.64 11.20 -16.91
C TYR A 49 -7.19 12.65 -17.18
N LYS A 50 -6.16 12.83 -18.00
CA LYS A 50 -5.66 14.13 -18.39
C LYS A 50 -6.72 14.97 -19.13
N LYS A 51 -7.44 14.38 -20.09
CA LYS A 51 -8.56 15.06 -20.78
C LYS A 51 -9.65 15.49 -19.81
N LEU A 52 -9.99 14.67 -18.81
CA LEU A 52 -10.96 15.06 -17.78
C LEU A 52 -10.48 16.29 -17.01
N LEU A 53 -9.21 16.32 -16.59
CA LEU A 53 -8.62 17.46 -15.89
C LEU A 53 -8.55 18.72 -16.78
N GLU A 54 -8.21 18.56 -18.07
CA GLU A 54 -8.18 19.66 -19.05
C GLU A 54 -9.57 20.27 -19.25
N GLN A 55 -10.60 19.42 -19.38
CA GLN A 55 -11.99 19.86 -19.46
C GLN A 55 -12.44 20.58 -18.18
N TYR A 56 -12.04 20.08 -17.01
CA TYR A 56 -12.35 20.72 -15.74
C TYR A 56 -11.70 22.11 -15.63
N ASN A 57 -10.44 22.23 -16.03
CA ASN A 57 -9.73 23.51 -16.04
C ASN A 57 -10.34 24.52 -17.03
N ALA A 58 -10.91 24.06 -18.15
CA ALA A 58 -11.64 24.92 -19.08
C ALA A 58 -12.99 25.39 -18.51
N TYR A 59 -13.65 24.54 -17.71
CA TYR A 59 -14.89 24.86 -17.01
C TYR A 59 -14.68 25.80 -15.81
N ASN A 60 -13.62 25.57 -15.03
CA ASN A 60 -13.25 26.35 -13.86
C ASN A 60 -11.82 26.89 -14.02
N THR A 61 -11.67 27.98 -14.76
CA THR A 61 -10.36 28.54 -15.14
C THR A 61 -9.54 29.10 -13.96
N GLY A 62 -10.14 29.28 -12.79
CA GLY A 62 -9.45 29.68 -11.56
C GLY A 62 -8.90 28.51 -10.75
N SER A 63 -9.30 27.28 -11.08
CA SER A 63 -8.91 26.09 -10.34
C SER A 63 -7.44 25.73 -10.56
N ASN A 64 -6.79 25.26 -9.49
CA ASN A 64 -5.46 24.66 -9.55
C ASN A 64 -5.50 23.12 -9.47
N ILE A 65 -6.69 22.51 -9.39
CA ILE A 65 -6.86 21.06 -9.19
C ILE A 65 -6.23 20.26 -10.30
N ASN A 66 -6.32 20.73 -11.56
CA ASN A 66 -5.62 20.10 -12.68
C ASN A 66 -4.11 20.00 -12.40
N GLN A 67 -3.48 21.10 -12.00
CA GLN A 67 -2.04 21.16 -11.75
C GLN A 67 -1.62 20.26 -10.58
N ILE A 68 -2.39 20.28 -9.48
CA ILE A 68 -2.15 19.43 -8.31
C ILE A 68 -2.27 17.95 -8.72
N CYS A 69 -3.39 17.59 -9.33
CA CYS A 69 -3.66 16.22 -9.73
C CYS A 69 -2.63 15.70 -10.75
N ASP A 70 -2.32 16.44 -11.82
CA ASP A 70 -1.40 16.00 -12.88
C ASP A 70 0.02 15.77 -12.35
N ALA A 71 0.54 16.70 -11.55
CA ALA A 71 1.86 16.59 -10.95
C ALA A 71 1.96 15.37 -10.02
N HIS A 72 1.02 15.25 -9.07
CA HIS A 72 1.09 14.21 -8.06
C HIS A 72 0.73 12.82 -8.60
N VAL A 73 -0.24 12.70 -9.52
CA VAL A 73 -0.57 11.39 -10.12
C VAL A 73 0.61 10.87 -10.95
N LYS A 74 1.29 11.73 -11.71
CA LYS A 74 2.46 11.32 -12.49
C LYS A 74 3.60 10.82 -11.60
N ASP A 75 3.89 11.54 -10.52
CA ASP A 75 5.00 11.22 -9.61
C ASP A 75 4.67 10.01 -8.71
N GLU A 76 3.46 9.98 -8.14
CA GLU A 76 3.04 8.94 -7.19
C GLU A 76 2.71 7.61 -7.87
N LEU A 77 2.32 7.61 -9.14
CA LEU A 77 2.00 6.41 -9.89
C LEU A 77 3.15 5.89 -10.76
N ASN A 78 4.40 6.20 -10.38
CA ASN A 78 5.57 5.60 -10.98
C ASN A 78 5.96 4.27 -10.29
N GLY A 79 6.28 3.26 -11.10
CA GLY A 79 6.86 1.99 -10.66
C GLY A 79 6.06 1.28 -9.55
N LYS A 80 6.74 0.99 -8.44
CA LYS A 80 6.19 0.20 -7.31
C LYS A 80 5.12 0.97 -6.54
N LEU A 81 5.19 2.29 -6.46
CA LEU A 81 4.22 3.11 -5.72
C LEU A 81 2.83 3.04 -6.34
N LYS A 82 2.75 2.96 -7.68
CA LYS A 82 1.50 2.71 -8.38
C LYS A 82 0.75 1.49 -7.85
N ASN A 83 1.46 0.38 -7.66
CA ASN A 83 0.86 -0.87 -7.19
C ASN A 83 0.35 -0.73 -5.75
N LEU A 84 1.11 -0.05 -4.89
CA LEU A 84 0.70 0.24 -3.52
C LEU A 84 -0.57 1.09 -3.48
N TYR A 85 -0.63 2.18 -4.24
CA TYR A 85 -1.82 3.03 -4.27
C TYR A 85 -3.02 2.33 -4.90
N TYR A 86 -2.80 1.49 -5.91
CA TYR A 86 -3.87 0.68 -6.48
C TYR A 86 -4.42 -0.34 -5.46
N LEU A 87 -3.54 -0.93 -4.65
CA LEU A 87 -3.92 -1.81 -3.56
C LEU A 87 -4.75 -1.07 -2.49
N TYR A 88 -4.34 0.14 -2.10
CA TYR A 88 -5.14 1.00 -1.21
C TYR A 88 -6.51 1.34 -1.80
N TYR A 89 -6.57 1.65 -3.09
CA TYR A 89 -7.81 1.91 -3.80
C TYR A 89 -8.76 0.70 -3.75
N LYS A 90 -8.25 -0.50 -4.05
CA LYS A 90 -9.03 -1.75 -3.97
C LYS A 90 -9.55 -2.01 -2.56
N PHE A 91 -8.70 -1.79 -1.55
CA PHE A 91 -9.08 -1.98 -0.16
C PHE A 91 -10.12 -0.94 0.31
N TYR A 92 -10.04 0.30 -0.17
CA TYR A 92 -11.05 1.31 0.08
C TYR A 92 -12.41 0.88 -0.49
N LYS A 93 -12.45 0.44 -1.75
CA LYS A 93 -13.67 -0.07 -2.39
C LYS A 93 -14.31 -1.22 -1.61
N LEU A 94 -13.48 -2.18 -1.18
CA LEU A 94 -13.90 -3.31 -0.37
C LEU A 94 -14.61 -2.84 0.93
N LYS A 95 -14.17 -1.72 1.52
CA LYS A 95 -14.80 -1.12 2.70
C LYS A 95 -16.07 -0.33 2.37
N SER A 96 -16.08 0.42 1.27
CA SER A 96 -17.15 1.37 0.94
C SER A 96 -18.36 0.73 0.29
N ASP A 97 -18.15 -0.27 -0.56
CA ASP A 97 -19.19 -0.75 -1.48
C ASP A 97 -20.09 -1.81 -0.84
N ASN A 98 -19.94 -2.08 0.47
CA ASN A 98 -20.57 -3.21 1.17
C ASN A 98 -20.44 -4.54 0.40
N GLU A 99 -19.43 -4.69 -0.48
CA GLU A 99 -19.16 -5.91 -1.27
C GLU A 99 -18.80 -7.12 -0.40
N PHE A 100 -18.67 -6.91 0.92
CA PHE A 100 -18.50 -7.96 1.92
C PHE A 100 -19.83 -8.68 2.22
N THR A 101 -20.53 -9.15 1.18
CA THR A 101 -21.75 -9.97 1.31
C THR A 101 -21.46 -11.46 1.15
N SER A 102 -20.27 -11.85 0.69
CA SER A 102 -19.94 -13.24 0.39
C SER A 102 -19.33 -13.96 1.59
N THR A 103 -19.95 -15.05 2.02
CA THR A 103 -19.52 -15.97 3.09
C THR A 103 -18.14 -16.60 2.86
N ASN A 104 -17.55 -16.47 1.66
CA ASN A 104 -16.22 -17.01 1.30
C ASN A 104 -15.13 -15.94 1.15
N CYS A 105 -15.48 -14.66 1.27
CA CYS A 105 -14.54 -13.53 1.25
C CYS A 105 -13.69 -13.42 -0.03
N ASN A 106 -14.13 -14.04 -1.13
CA ASN A 106 -13.48 -13.97 -2.44
C ASN A 106 -13.42 -12.54 -2.99
N CYS A 107 -14.26 -11.62 -2.51
CA CYS A 107 -14.14 -10.19 -2.82
C CYS A 107 -12.75 -9.61 -2.45
N THR A 108 -12.04 -10.26 -1.51
CA THR A 108 -10.67 -9.89 -1.12
C THR A 108 -9.57 -10.49 -1.99
N ASP A 109 -9.87 -11.44 -2.89
CA ASP A 109 -8.88 -12.14 -3.73
C ASP A 109 -7.93 -11.15 -4.44
N ASN A 110 -8.50 -10.08 -4.99
CA ASN A 110 -7.74 -9.05 -5.69
C ASN A 110 -6.78 -8.30 -4.77
N CYS A 111 -7.21 -7.98 -3.54
CA CYS A 111 -6.34 -7.32 -2.55
C CYS A 111 -5.19 -8.24 -2.14
N VAL A 112 -5.49 -9.50 -1.83
CA VAL A 112 -4.48 -10.50 -1.45
C VAL A 112 -3.47 -10.72 -2.58
N LYS A 113 -3.95 -10.93 -3.80
CA LYS A 113 -3.08 -11.13 -4.96
C LYS A 113 -2.18 -9.92 -5.22
N LEU A 114 -2.74 -8.72 -5.27
CA LEU A 114 -1.97 -7.48 -5.47
C LEU A 114 -0.93 -7.26 -4.36
N TYR A 115 -1.28 -7.60 -3.12
CA TYR A 115 -0.34 -7.55 -2.00
C TYR A 115 0.82 -8.53 -2.19
N MET A 116 0.54 -9.79 -2.52
CA MET A 116 1.57 -10.81 -2.76
C MET A 116 2.46 -10.47 -3.95
N ASP A 117 1.93 -9.84 -5.00
CA ASP A 117 2.75 -9.35 -6.12
C ASP A 117 3.65 -8.19 -5.67
N SER A 118 3.14 -7.33 -4.78
CA SER A 118 3.86 -6.18 -4.23
C SER A 118 4.98 -6.59 -3.27
N ILE A 119 4.77 -7.61 -2.44
CA ILE A 119 5.76 -8.04 -1.43
C ILE A 119 7.04 -8.58 -2.07
N ASN A 120 6.95 -9.17 -3.27
CA ASN A 120 8.13 -9.64 -4.01
C ASN A 120 9.08 -8.49 -4.38
N SER A 121 8.56 -7.26 -4.48
CA SER A 121 9.35 -6.07 -4.77
C SER A 121 10.16 -5.57 -3.57
N CYS A 122 9.92 -6.10 -2.36
CA CYS A 122 10.61 -5.71 -1.14
C CYS A 122 12.05 -6.17 -1.06
N ASN A 123 12.37 -7.32 -1.66
CA ASN A 123 13.75 -7.82 -1.75
C ASN A 123 14.67 -6.84 -2.51
N ASN A 124 14.08 -6.05 -3.41
CA ASN A 124 14.77 -5.08 -4.25
C ASN A 124 14.47 -3.63 -3.83
N ASP A 125 13.98 -3.38 -2.61
CA ASP A 125 13.79 -2.03 -2.05
C ASP A 125 14.94 -1.68 -1.11
N SER A 126 16.03 -1.18 -1.67
CA SER A 126 17.21 -0.77 -0.88
C SER A 126 16.93 0.34 0.13
N SER A 127 15.87 1.14 -0.09
CA SER A 127 15.47 2.21 0.82
C SER A 127 14.62 1.73 2.00
N GLY A 128 13.99 0.55 1.87
CA GLY A 128 13.00 0.01 2.81
C GLY A 128 11.68 0.79 2.87
N LYS A 129 11.60 2.00 2.30
CA LYS A 129 10.44 2.90 2.42
C LYS A 129 9.17 2.35 1.78
N PHE A 130 9.30 1.62 0.68
CA PHE A 130 8.13 1.01 0.05
C PHE A 130 7.58 -0.13 0.92
N CYS A 131 8.46 -0.96 1.48
CA CYS A 131 8.07 -2.08 2.33
C CYS A 131 7.49 -1.63 3.67
N GLU A 132 8.00 -0.53 4.23
CA GLU A 132 7.41 0.09 5.42
C GLU A 132 5.97 0.54 5.16
N LYS A 133 5.70 1.20 4.03
CA LYS A 133 4.33 1.57 3.64
C LYS A 133 3.45 0.34 3.38
N LEU A 134 4.00 -0.70 2.77
CA LEU A 134 3.27 -1.96 2.53
C LEU A 134 2.98 -2.70 3.85
N GLU A 135 3.84 -2.59 4.86
CA GLU A 135 3.62 -3.11 6.20
C GLU A 135 2.52 -2.34 6.95
N ILE A 136 2.45 -1.02 6.78
CA ILE A 136 1.34 -0.21 7.30
C ILE A 136 0.01 -0.66 6.67
N PHE A 137 -0.02 -0.86 5.34
CA PHE A 137 -1.19 -1.41 4.65
C PHE A 137 -1.59 -2.77 5.24
N ARG A 138 -0.62 -3.68 5.41
CA ARG A 138 -0.84 -5.02 5.97
C ARG A 138 -1.53 -4.96 7.33
N SER A 139 -1.07 -4.07 8.21
CA SER A 139 -1.65 -3.88 9.54
C SER A 139 -3.12 -3.49 9.44
N GLN A 140 -3.43 -2.48 8.62
CA GLN A 140 -4.80 -1.99 8.42
C GLN A 140 -5.73 -3.05 7.80
N TYR A 141 -5.21 -3.81 6.82
CA TYR A 141 -5.96 -4.89 6.19
C TYR A 141 -6.26 -6.02 7.17
N ASN A 142 -5.24 -6.52 7.87
CA ASN A 142 -5.41 -7.62 8.83
C ASN A 142 -6.35 -7.21 9.99
N GLU A 143 -6.27 -5.96 10.45
CA GLU A 143 -7.20 -5.44 11.45
C GLU A 143 -8.65 -5.41 10.95
N PHE A 144 -8.87 -4.93 9.71
CA PHE A 144 -10.18 -4.95 9.09
C PHE A 144 -10.74 -6.37 8.96
N MET A 145 -9.90 -7.32 8.54
CA MET A 145 -10.30 -8.71 8.31
C MET A 145 -10.57 -9.50 9.60
N LYS A 146 -10.10 -9.05 10.78
CA LYS A 146 -10.45 -9.68 12.07
C LYS A 146 -11.96 -9.74 12.32
N LYS A 147 -12.73 -8.84 11.71
CA LYS A 147 -14.20 -8.79 11.83
C LYS A 147 -14.90 -9.88 11.02
N TYR A 148 -14.15 -10.61 10.18
CA TYR A 148 -14.66 -11.63 9.27
C TYR A 148 -13.92 -12.95 9.49
N ASP A 149 -14.10 -13.52 10.68
CA ASP A 149 -13.45 -14.77 11.12
C ASP A 149 -13.94 -16.03 10.40
N THR A 150 -15.06 -15.93 9.68
CA THR A 150 -15.60 -17.00 8.81
C THR A 150 -14.84 -17.16 7.49
N CYS A 151 -14.01 -16.18 7.12
CA CYS A 151 -13.16 -16.24 5.93
C CYS A 151 -11.97 -17.20 6.13
N ASP A 152 -11.51 -17.83 5.04
CA ASP A 152 -10.25 -18.58 5.06
C ASP A 152 -9.06 -17.71 5.51
N LYS A 153 -8.10 -18.31 6.22
CA LYS A 153 -6.87 -17.63 6.69
C LYS A 153 -6.09 -16.93 5.58
N LYS A 154 -6.13 -17.47 4.36
CA LYS A 154 -5.46 -16.87 3.18
C LYS A 154 -6.03 -15.49 2.82
N TYR A 155 -7.26 -15.19 3.24
CA TYR A 155 -7.93 -13.92 3.04
C TYR A 155 -7.81 -12.99 4.24
N THR A 156 -7.75 -13.53 5.47
CA THR A 156 -7.75 -12.72 6.69
C THR A 156 -6.38 -12.30 7.17
N TYR A 157 -5.32 -12.93 6.65
CA TYR A 157 -3.96 -12.65 7.08
C TYR A 157 -3.01 -12.49 5.90
N LEU A 158 -2.49 -11.27 5.76
CA LEU A 158 -1.37 -10.95 4.91
C LEU A 158 -0.04 -11.12 5.69
N PRO A 159 0.99 -11.76 5.07
CA PRO A 159 2.32 -11.95 5.66
C PRO A 159 3.08 -10.63 5.76
N SER A 160 4.05 -10.50 6.68
CA SER A 160 4.80 -9.25 6.86
C SER A 160 5.63 -8.87 5.64
N ALA A 161 5.55 -7.60 5.22
CA ALA A 161 6.38 -7.03 4.17
C ALA A 161 7.80 -6.71 4.66
N ILE A 162 8.00 -6.64 5.97
CA ILE A 162 9.33 -6.53 6.56
C ILE A 162 9.92 -7.93 6.64
N MET A 163 10.91 -8.18 5.79
CA MET A 163 11.74 -9.35 5.96
C MET A 163 12.65 -9.16 7.18
N PHE A 164 12.32 -9.82 8.28
CA PHE A 164 13.37 -10.21 9.22
C PHE A 164 14.29 -11.17 8.49
N ASP A 165 15.56 -10.82 8.35
CA ASP A 165 16.57 -11.78 7.94
C ASP A 165 16.68 -12.83 9.05
N ARG A 166 15.87 -13.88 8.94
CA ARG A 166 15.84 -15.00 9.88
C ARG A 166 17.22 -15.62 10.01
N LYS A 167 18.05 -15.59 8.96
CA LYS A 167 19.43 -16.08 9.04
C LYS A 167 20.28 -15.15 9.87
N ALA A 168 20.24 -13.84 9.64
CA ALA A 168 20.97 -12.87 10.47
C ALA A 168 20.54 -12.92 11.94
N PHE A 169 19.24 -13.07 12.21
CA PHE A 169 18.72 -13.25 13.57
C PHE A 169 19.22 -14.56 14.20
N LEU A 170 19.14 -15.69 13.49
CA LEU A 170 19.65 -16.97 13.98
C LEU A 170 21.17 -16.94 14.22
N ILE A 171 21.92 -16.29 13.33
CA ILE A 171 23.37 -16.08 13.50
C ILE A 171 23.66 -15.24 14.74
N SER A 172 22.91 -14.14 14.95
CA SER A 172 23.06 -13.30 16.14
C SER A 172 22.80 -14.08 17.42
N VAL A 173 21.72 -14.87 17.47
CA VAL A 173 21.41 -15.73 18.63
C VAL A 173 22.49 -16.77 18.88
N LEU A 174 23.01 -17.42 17.82
CA LEU A 174 24.09 -18.40 17.93
C LEU A 174 25.38 -17.77 18.48
N VAL A 175 25.75 -16.58 18.01
CA VAL A 175 26.93 -15.86 18.51
C VAL A 175 26.79 -15.54 20.01
N ILE A 176 25.62 -15.06 20.44
CA ILE A 176 25.35 -14.79 21.85
C ILE A 176 25.48 -16.06 22.69
N LEU A 177 24.90 -17.17 22.22
CA LEU A 177 24.99 -18.46 22.91
C LEU A 177 26.44 -18.93 23.05
N VAL A 178 27.24 -18.85 21.99
CA VAL A 178 28.66 -19.24 22.04
C VAL A 178 29.41 -18.40 23.08
N ILE A 179 29.20 -17.09 23.11
CA ILE A 179 29.81 -16.18 24.11
C ILE A 179 29.36 -16.55 25.53
N SER A 180 28.07 -16.84 25.73
CA SER A 180 27.57 -17.26 27.05
C SER A 180 28.19 -18.58 27.51
N PHE A 181 28.32 -19.58 26.62
CA PHE A 181 28.93 -20.86 26.94
C PHE A 181 30.43 -20.75 27.25
N THR A 182 31.17 -19.92 26.51
CA THR A 182 32.60 -19.71 26.79
C THR A 182 32.81 -19.02 28.13
N LEU A 183 32.03 -17.96 28.44
CA LEU A 183 32.08 -17.29 29.74
C LEU A 183 31.72 -18.22 30.90
N PHE A 184 30.68 -19.03 30.74
CA PHE A 184 30.29 -20.02 31.75
C PHE A 184 31.40 -21.05 32.01
N GLY A 185 32.05 -21.54 30.94
CA GLY A 185 33.20 -22.44 31.03
C GLY A 185 34.36 -21.80 31.81
N LEU A 186 34.74 -20.57 31.46
CA LEU A 186 35.81 -19.82 32.13
C LEU A 186 35.50 -19.57 33.61
N TYR A 187 34.26 -19.18 33.93
CA TYR A 187 33.82 -18.97 35.31
C TYR A 187 33.93 -20.25 36.16
N LYS A 188 33.48 -21.39 35.61
CA LYS A 188 33.56 -22.69 36.30
C LYS A 188 35.01 -23.13 36.52
N VAL A 189 35.89 -22.90 35.54
CA VAL A 189 37.32 -23.24 35.67
C VAL A 189 37.99 -22.38 36.74
N ASN A 190 37.70 -21.08 36.81
CA ASN A 190 38.26 -20.18 37.83
C ASN A 190 37.79 -20.51 39.26
N ILE A 191 36.55 -20.97 39.46
CA ILE A 191 36.10 -21.42 40.78
C ILE A 191 36.82 -22.69 41.24
N ASN A 192 37.12 -23.62 40.31
CA ASN A 192 37.80 -24.87 40.66
C ASN A 192 39.32 -24.72 40.89
N LEU A 193 39.89 -23.55 40.62
CA LEU A 193 41.31 -23.23 40.81
C LEU A 193 41.60 -22.42 42.08
N ASN A 194 40.57 -22.06 42.83
CA ASN A 194 40.63 -21.24 44.05
C ASN A 194 40.19 -22.05 45.28
#